data_AF-A0A847EDX1-F1
#
_entry.id   AF-A0A847EDX1-F1
#
_cell.length_a   1.000
_cell.length_b   1.000
_cell.length_c   1.000
_cell.angle_alpha   90.00
_cell.angle_beta   90.00
_cell.angle_gamma   90.00
#
_symmetry.space_group_name_H-M   'P 1'
#
loop_
_entity.id
_entity.type
_entity.pdbx_description
1 polymer ?
#
loop_
_entity_poly.entity_id
_entity_poly.type
_entity_poly.pdbx_seq_one_letter_code
_entity_poly.pdbx_strand_id
1 'polypeptide(L)'
;MNSYHIFFILGIVAQSFILLFPKWKKTDFIKLFFMFIAGSFGMLPFKHEISYDFDLHLVFSSIIAAFFLTATCASRFITHIGARTLIVLNALVLFIVCEQFGCSHLFFILLLIPTFATIINSFTNLDKHFGWQVFFYLWFCAMSVIIGVLHFLKGEILNISVSDFGMLQIPPVSAFFVGASFLYILSNIWYIFYMIPVPTSKRESFSVRIMKIKRHMQLLAHGYVRQKNDTLGNIIILIILPVILFVNYQYAFISSDMVIFFILTLIPLVSRFGLNSEES
;
A
#
# COMPACT_ATOMS: atom_id res chain seq x y z
N MET A 1 6.87 15.28 23.89
CA MET A 1 6.61 14.14 22.98
C MET A 1 5.30 14.44 22.27
N ASN A 2 5.38 14.83 21.01
CA ASN A 2 4.19 15.27 20.30
C ASN A 2 3.27 14.07 20.01
N SER A 3 1.96 14.26 20.21
CA SER A 3 0.96 13.19 20.13
C SER A 3 0.99 12.46 18.78
N TYR A 4 1.28 13.15 17.69
CA TYR A 4 1.16 12.63 16.32
C TYR A 4 2.13 11.47 15.99
N HIS A 5 3.34 11.41 16.57
CA HIS A 5 4.25 10.27 16.34
C HIS A 5 3.71 8.97 16.92
N ILE A 6 3.05 9.06 18.08
CA ILE A 6 2.38 7.89 18.70
C ILE A 6 1.28 7.41 17.77
N PHE A 7 0.46 8.31 17.22
CA PHE A 7 -0.60 7.94 16.27
C PHE A 7 -0.04 7.32 14.99
N PHE A 8 1.07 7.82 14.45
CA PHE A 8 1.75 7.21 13.30
C PHE A 8 2.19 5.77 13.59
N ILE A 9 2.84 5.54 14.73
CA ILE A 9 3.26 4.19 15.16
C ILE A 9 2.04 3.30 15.38
N LEU A 10 0.98 3.80 16.02
CA LEU A 10 -0.28 3.08 16.20
C LEU A 10 -0.91 2.69 14.85
N GLY A 11 -0.81 3.55 13.84
CA GLY A 11 -1.25 3.26 12.47
C GLY A 11 -0.49 2.08 11.85
N ILE A 12 0.84 2.08 11.94
CA ILE A 12 1.69 0.96 11.49
C ILE A 12 1.29 -0.33 12.21
N VAL A 13 1.17 -0.26 13.54
CA VAL A 13 0.80 -1.41 14.36
C VAL A 13 -0.58 -1.94 13.96
N ALA A 14 -1.60 -1.08 13.90
CA ALA A 14 -2.95 -1.44 13.51
C ALA A 14 -3.00 -2.09 12.12
N GLN A 15 -2.30 -1.52 11.13
CA GLN A 15 -2.24 -2.10 9.80
C GLN A 15 -1.53 -3.46 9.79
N SER A 16 -0.50 -3.64 10.61
CA SER A 16 0.14 -4.95 10.74
C SER A 16 -0.82 -6.01 11.29
N PHE A 17 -1.67 -5.63 12.26
CA PHE A 17 -2.72 -6.50 12.77
C PHE A 17 -3.74 -6.85 11.70
N ILE A 18 -4.20 -5.87 10.93
CA ILE A 18 -5.13 -6.09 9.81
C ILE A 18 -4.50 -7.04 8.79
N LEU A 19 -3.23 -6.85 8.42
CA LEU A 19 -2.55 -7.70 7.42
C LEU A 19 -2.23 -9.11 7.94
N LEU A 20 -2.00 -9.29 9.25
CA LEU A 20 -1.63 -10.59 9.84
C LEU A 20 -2.80 -11.44 10.33
N PHE A 21 -3.95 -10.84 10.63
CA PHE A 21 -5.13 -11.57 11.10
C PHE A 21 -5.65 -12.54 10.02
N PRO A 22 -6.46 -13.57 10.33
CA PRO A 22 -6.36 -14.41 11.52
C PRO A 22 -5.09 -15.29 11.52
N LYS A 23 -4.18 -15.14 10.54
CA LYS A 23 -3.04 -16.03 10.29
C LYS A 23 -1.93 -15.98 11.37
N TRP A 24 -2.16 -15.37 12.53
CA TRP A 24 -1.19 -15.18 13.60
C TRP A 24 -0.55 -16.51 14.03
N LYS A 25 0.77 -16.51 14.10
CA LYS A 25 1.58 -17.60 14.66
C LYS A 25 2.30 -17.09 15.89
N LYS A 26 2.56 -17.98 16.85
CA LYS A 26 3.37 -17.64 18.04
C LYS A 26 4.74 -17.05 17.66
N THR A 27 5.31 -17.48 16.53
CA THR A 27 6.58 -16.96 16.02
C THR A 27 6.51 -15.51 15.51
N ASP A 28 5.31 -14.96 15.25
CA ASP A 28 5.17 -13.56 14.82
C ASP A 28 5.45 -12.59 15.95
N PHE A 29 5.12 -12.94 17.20
CA PHE A 29 5.48 -12.13 18.36
C PHE A 29 7.00 -12.02 18.54
N ILE A 30 7.72 -13.11 18.26
CA ILE A 30 9.20 -13.10 18.27
C ILE A 30 9.73 -12.19 17.16
N LYS A 31 9.14 -12.24 15.96
CA LYS A 31 9.52 -11.35 14.86
C LYS A 31 9.24 -9.88 15.20
N LEU A 32 8.08 -9.57 15.80
CA LEU A 32 7.74 -8.23 16.29
C LEU A 32 8.76 -7.72 17.32
N PHE A 33 9.20 -8.57 18.23
CA PHE A 33 10.27 -8.24 19.17
C PHE A 33 11.60 -7.93 18.45
N PHE A 34 12.02 -8.75 17.49
CA PHE A 34 13.21 -8.46 16.68
C PHE A 34 13.08 -7.19 15.85
N MET A 35 11.87 -6.82 15.41
CA MET A 35 11.64 -5.54 14.74
C MET A 35 11.79 -4.35 15.68
N PHE A 36 11.41 -4.49 16.95
CA PHE A 36 11.66 -3.46 17.95
C PHE A 36 13.17 -3.23 18.16
N ILE A 37 13.94 -4.32 18.23
CA ILE A 37 15.41 -4.25 18.27
C ILE A 37 15.95 -3.61 16.99
N ALA A 38 15.48 -4.04 15.82
CA ALA A 38 15.88 -3.45 14.55
C ALA A 38 15.55 -1.95 14.46
N GLY A 39 14.38 -1.54 14.97
CA GLY A 39 13.95 -0.14 15.06
C GLY A 39 14.88 0.70 15.93
N SER A 40 15.43 0.15 17.03
CA SER A 40 16.37 0.89 17.87
C SER A 40 17.64 1.36 17.14
N PHE A 41 18.02 0.74 16.03
CA PHE A 41 19.10 1.26 15.18
C PHE A 41 18.77 2.63 14.57
N GLY A 42 17.49 2.95 14.38
CA GLY A 42 17.04 4.28 13.96
C GLY A 42 17.19 5.36 15.04
N MET A 43 17.46 4.99 16.29
CA MET A 43 17.75 5.91 17.39
C MET A 43 19.26 6.21 17.52
N LEU A 44 20.10 5.61 16.69
CA LEU A 44 21.54 5.90 16.71
C LEU A 44 21.80 7.28 16.10
N PRO A 45 22.56 8.15 16.78
CA PRO A 45 22.86 9.49 16.29
C PRO A 45 23.62 9.43 14.97
N PHE A 46 23.35 10.37 14.06
CA PHE A 46 24.06 10.41 12.78
C PHE A 46 25.44 11.07 12.95
N LYS A 47 26.42 10.64 12.14
CA LYS A 47 27.81 11.13 12.22
C LYS A 47 27.98 12.65 12.07
N HIS A 48 27.01 13.32 11.46
CA HIS A 48 27.02 14.76 11.17
C HIS A 48 25.87 15.51 11.85
N GLU A 49 25.24 14.89 12.86
CA GLU A 49 24.14 15.52 13.58
C GLU A 49 24.67 16.54 14.61
N ILE A 50 24.24 17.79 14.47
CA ILE A 50 24.68 18.91 15.32
C ILE A 50 23.97 18.85 16.68
N SER A 51 22.72 18.39 16.69
CA SER A 51 21.87 18.23 17.88
C SER A 51 20.94 17.03 17.67
N TYR A 52 20.83 16.16 18.66
CA TYR A 52 19.97 14.98 18.58
C TYR A 52 18.50 15.36 18.48
N ASP A 53 17.85 15.03 17.36
CA ASP A 53 16.41 15.22 17.18
C ASP A 53 15.64 13.94 17.49
N PHE A 54 15.10 13.87 18.71
CA PHE A 54 14.37 12.68 19.19
C PHE A 54 13.17 12.34 18.29
N ASP A 55 12.44 13.34 17.81
CA ASP A 55 11.22 13.16 17.03
C ASP A 55 11.55 12.59 15.63
N LEU A 56 12.61 13.10 15.01
CA LEU A 56 13.17 12.57 13.77
C LEU A 56 13.67 11.11 13.93
N HIS A 57 14.43 10.83 14.98
CA HIS A 57 14.93 9.48 15.27
C HIS A 57 13.82 8.48 15.57
N LEU A 58 12.74 8.92 16.22
CA LEU A 58 11.55 8.09 16.45
C LEU A 58 10.86 7.71 15.14
N VAL A 59 10.74 8.64 14.20
CA VAL A 59 10.22 8.35 12.85
C VAL A 59 11.14 7.39 12.10
N PHE A 60 12.46 7.62 12.07
CA PHE A 60 13.40 6.70 11.42
C PHE A 60 13.38 5.29 12.04
N SER A 61 13.32 5.20 13.37
CA SER A 61 13.14 3.93 14.08
C SER A 61 11.89 3.19 13.63
N SER A 62 10.76 3.88 13.51
CA SER A 62 9.50 3.29 13.04
C SER A 62 9.56 2.84 11.57
N ILE A 63 10.25 3.60 10.71
CA ILE A 63 10.49 3.25 9.30
C ILE A 63 11.31 1.97 9.23
N ILE A 64 12.45 1.90 9.92
CA ILE A 64 13.31 0.72 9.95
C ILE A 64 12.54 -0.49 10.47
N ALA A 65 11.81 -0.35 11.58
CA ALA A 65 10.98 -1.42 12.13
C ALA A 65 9.95 -1.92 11.10
N ALA A 66 9.29 -1.02 10.36
CA ALA A 66 8.34 -1.39 9.30
C ALA A 66 9.00 -2.12 8.12
N PHE A 67 10.22 -1.73 7.73
CA PHE A 67 11.00 -2.44 6.70
C PHE A 67 11.32 -3.87 7.13
N PHE A 68 11.79 -4.07 8.36
CA PHE A 68 12.03 -5.42 8.89
C PHE A 68 10.74 -6.23 9.04
N LEU A 69 9.64 -5.58 9.47
CA LEU A 69 8.33 -6.20 9.59
C LEU A 69 7.82 -6.74 8.27
N THR A 70 7.80 -5.87 7.26
CA THR A 70 7.36 -6.23 5.91
C THR A 70 8.27 -7.30 5.31
N ALA A 71 9.60 -7.17 5.39
CA ALA A 71 10.53 -8.17 4.85
C ALA A 71 10.34 -9.57 5.46
N THR A 72 10.12 -9.65 6.78
CA THR A 72 9.99 -10.94 7.49
C THR A 72 8.61 -11.57 7.40
N CYS A 73 7.59 -10.77 7.04
CA CYS A 73 6.20 -11.19 6.94
C CYS A 73 5.60 -11.05 5.53
N ALA A 74 6.42 -10.71 4.53
CA ALA A 74 5.98 -10.41 3.17
C ALA A 74 5.09 -11.49 2.55
N SER A 75 5.42 -12.78 2.70
CA SER A 75 4.59 -13.86 2.16
C SER A 75 3.20 -13.97 2.79
N ARG A 76 2.97 -13.31 3.93
CA ARG A 76 1.72 -13.35 4.69
C ARG A 76 0.98 -12.03 4.70
N PHE A 77 1.64 -10.94 4.36
CA PHE A 77 1.02 -9.61 4.18
C PHE A 77 0.23 -9.51 2.88
N ILE A 78 0.05 -10.63 2.16
CA ILE A 78 -0.62 -10.61 0.87
C ILE A 78 -2.06 -10.17 1.07
N THR A 79 -2.43 -9.11 0.35
CA THR A 79 -3.78 -8.57 0.41
C THR A 79 -4.59 -9.26 -0.65
N HIS A 80 -5.71 -9.85 -0.27
CA HIS A 80 -6.61 -10.42 -1.25
C HIS A 80 -7.25 -9.28 -2.01
N ILE A 81 -7.22 -9.31 -3.34
CA ILE A 81 -7.82 -8.28 -4.17
C ILE A 81 -8.71 -8.93 -5.23
N GLY A 82 -9.79 -8.26 -5.60
CA GLY A 82 -10.63 -8.68 -6.71
C GLY A 82 -10.78 -7.58 -7.76
N ALA A 83 -11.63 -7.82 -8.76
CA ALA A 83 -11.93 -6.85 -9.81
C ALA A 83 -12.46 -5.52 -9.24
N ARG A 84 -13.30 -5.56 -8.19
CA ARG A 84 -13.83 -4.33 -7.56
C ARG A 84 -12.74 -3.48 -6.92
N THR A 85 -11.79 -4.11 -6.22
CA THR A 85 -10.66 -3.41 -5.61
C THR A 85 -9.82 -2.71 -6.65
N LEU A 86 -9.62 -3.34 -7.81
CA LEU A 86 -8.93 -2.72 -8.94
C LEU A 86 -9.69 -1.53 -9.50
N ILE A 87 -11.01 -1.63 -9.68
CA ILE A 87 -11.83 -0.49 -10.13
C ILE A 87 -11.63 0.70 -9.19
N VAL A 88 -11.74 0.48 -7.88
CA VAL A 88 -11.55 1.52 -6.86
C VAL A 88 -10.17 2.16 -6.98
N LEU A 89 -9.12 1.34 -7.09
CA LEU A 89 -7.76 1.85 -7.14
C LEU A 89 -7.46 2.58 -8.45
N ASN A 90 -7.96 2.10 -9.60
CA ASN A 90 -7.80 2.82 -10.86
C ASN A 90 -8.54 4.17 -10.85
N ALA A 91 -9.75 4.23 -10.28
CA ALA A 91 -10.47 5.50 -10.13
C ALA A 91 -9.69 6.49 -9.27
N LEU A 92 -9.06 6.00 -8.18
CA LEU A 92 -8.21 6.82 -7.32
C LEU A 92 -6.95 7.32 -8.05
N VAL A 93 -6.27 6.46 -8.81
CA VAL A 93 -5.10 6.85 -9.61
C VAL A 93 -5.47 7.90 -10.65
N LEU A 94 -6.58 7.71 -11.38
CA LEU A 94 -7.05 8.68 -12.37
C LEU A 94 -7.38 10.02 -11.71
N PHE A 95 -8.05 10.01 -10.56
CA PHE A 95 -8.33 11.20 -9.77
C PHE A 95 -7.04 11.97 -9.43
N ILE A 96 -6.05 11.28 -8.85
CA ILE A 96 -4.77 11.89 -8.46
C ILE A 96 -4.03 12.45 -9.67
N VAL A 97 -4.01 11.73 -10.78
CA VAL A 97 -3.28 12.16 -11.98
C VAL A 97 -3.93 13.40 -12.59
N CYS A 98 -5.27 13.44 -12.63
CA CYS A 98 -6.01 14.62 -13.05
C CYS A 98 -5.77 15.81 -12.12
N GLU A 99 -5.76 15.60 -10.80
CA GLU A 99 -5.51 16.64 -9.80
C GLU A 99 -4.08 17.20 -9.88
N GLN A 100 -3.07 16.35 -10.05
CA GLN A 100 -1.66 16.74 -9.93
C GLN A 100 -1.00 17.14 -11.25
N PHE A 101 -1.32 16.47 -12.34
CA PHE A 101 -0.64 16.62 -13.63
C PHE A 101 -1.57 17.18 -14.72
N GLY A 102 -2.84 17.43 -14.40
CA GLY A 102 -3.86 17.78 -15.37
C GLY A 102 -4.08 16.67 -16.41
N CYS A 103 -4.65 17.03 -17.57
CA CYS A 103 -4.92 16.09 -18.65
C CYS A 103 -3.71 15.85 -19.57
N SER A 104 -2.52 15.59 -19.01
CA SER A 104 -1.34 15.24 -19.82
C SER A 104 -1.57 13.92 -20.57
N HIS A 105 -1.60 13.99 -21.90
CA HIS A 105 -1.94 12.85 -22.77
C HIS A 105 -1.04 11.64 -22.56
N LEU A 106 0.26 11.83 -22.29
CA LEU A 106 1.22 10.73 -22.11
C LEU A 106 0.89 9.91 -20.85
N PHE A 107 0.70 10.58 -19.71
CA PHE A 107 0.36 9.92 -18.45
C PHE A 107 -1.00 9.24 -18.54
N PHE A 108 -1.96 9.90 -19.20
CA PHE A 108 -3.29 9.34 -19.41
C PHE A 108 -3.24 8.04 -20.24
N ILE A 109 -2.48 8.01 -21.33
CA ILE A 109 -2.33 6.81 -22.17
C ILE A 109 -1.66 5.66 -21.41
N LEU A 110 -0.54 5.93 -20.71
CA LEU A 110 0.20 4.90 -19.96
C LEU A 110 -0.64 4.27 -18.84
N LEU A 111 -1.52 5.05 -18.20
CA LEU A 111 -2.42 4.56 -17.17
C LEU A 111 -3.68 3.90 -17.74
N LEU A 112 -4.20 4.39 -18.87
CA LEU A 112 -5.42 3.87 -19.49
C LEU A 112 -5.28 2.44 -19.96
N ILE A 113 -4.15 2.04 -20.55
CA ILE A 113 -3.99 0.69 -21.10
C ILE A 113 -4.22 -0.40 -20.02
N PRO A 114 -3.48 -0.39 -18.89
CA PRO A 114 -3.70 -1.37 -17.82
C PRO A 114 -5.04 -1.15 -17.10
N THR A 115 -5.50 0.10 -16.95
CA THR A 115 -6.83 0.40 -16.39
C THR A 115 -7.94 -0.22 -17.23
N PHE A 116 -7.86 -0.10 -18.55
CA PHE A 116 -8.84 -0.65 -19.47
C PHE A 116 -8.87 -2.18 -19.40
N ALA A 117 -7.71 -2.83 -19.30
CA ALA A 117 -7.65 -4.27 -19.07
C ALA A 117 -8.34 -4.69 -17.76
N THR A 118 -8.20 -3.92 -16.68
CA THR A 118 -8.91 -4.20 -15.42
C THR A 118 -10.42 -3.98 -15.51
N ILE A 119 -10.87 -2.96 -16.25
CA ILE A 119 -12.29 -2.70 -16.50
C ILE A 119 -12.88 -3.81 -17.38
N ILE A 120 -12.20 -4.22 -18.45
CA ILE A 120 -12.66 -5.37 -19.24
C ILE A 120 -12.78 -6.60 -18.36
N ASN A 121 -11.79 -6.86 -17.50
CA ASN A 121 -11.83 -8.00 -16.60
C ASN A 121 -12.98 -7.94 -15.59
N SER A 122 -13.44 -6.75 -15.19
CA SER A 122 -14.60 -6.65 -14.29
C SER A 122 -15.93 -7.00 -14.96
N PHE A 123 -15.97 -7.08 -16.29
CA PHE A 123 -17.15 -7.51 -17.06
C PHE A 123 -16.96 -8.88 -17.72
N THR A 124 -15.75 -9.42 -17.71
CA THR A 124 -15.39 -10.68 -18.36
C THR A 124 -14.74 -11.64 -17.36
N ASN A 125 -14.12 -12.72 -17.85
CA ASN A 125 -13.43 -13.70 -17.01
C ASN A 125 -11.98 -13.87 -17.47
N LEU A 126 -11.27 -12.77 -17.73
CA LEU A 126 -9.85 -12.81 -18.14
C LEU A 126 -8.98 -13.42 -17.03
N ASP A 127 -9.36 -13.17 -15.78
CA ASP A 127 -8.78 -13.73 -14.56
C ASP A 127 -8.83 -15.26 -14.42
N LYS A 128 -9.45 -15.99 -15.37
CA LYS A 128 -9.32 -17.46 -15.48
C LYS A 128 -7.89 -17.90 -15.75
N HIS A 129 -7.09 -17.07 -16.42
CA HIS A 129 -5.72 -17.41 -16.74
C HIS A 129 -4.77 -16.87 -15.66
N PHE A 130 -3.84 -17.74 -15.23
CA PHE A 130 -2.81 -17.41 -14.25
C PHE A 130 -2.04 -16.13 -14.57
N GLY A 131 -1.67 -15.92 -15.84
CA GLY A 131 -0.92 -14.72 -16.24
C GLY A 131 -1.68 -13.41 -15.99
N TRP A 132 -3.00 -13.41 -16.19
CA TRP A 132 -3.85 -12.24 -15.92
C TRP A 132 -3.97 -11.96 -14.42
N GLN A 133 -4.09 -12.99 -13.58
CA GLN A 133 -4.11 -12.84 -12.13
C GLN A 133 -2.82 -12.17 -11.61
N VAL A 134 -1.66 -12.64 -12.10
CA VAL A 134 -0.36 -12.05 -11.75
C VAL A 134 -0.26 -10.61 -12.24
N PHE A 135 -0.66 -10.34 -13.49
CA PHE A 135 -0.65 -9.00 -14.06
C PHE A 135 -1.51 -8.03 -13.24
N PHE A 136 -2.75 -8.41 -12.95
CA PHE A 136 -3.67 -7.57 -12.18
C PHE A 136 -3.17 -7.30 -10.77
N TYR A 137 -2.59 -8.30 -10.11
CA TYR A 137 -2.00 -8.10 -8.79
C TYR A 137 -0.77 -7.20 -8.83
N LEU A 138 0.11 -7.40 -9.82
CA LEU A 138 1.30 -6.54 -9.96
C LEU A 138 0.90 -5.10 -10.29
N TRP A 139 -0.13 -4.91 -11.12
CA TRP A 139 -0.70 -3.60 -11.43
C TRP A 139 -1.28 -2.93 -10.18
N PHE A 140 -2.02 -3.69 -9.36
CA PHE A 140 -2.51 -3.23 -8.06
C PHE A 140 -1.39 -2.74 -7.14
N CYS A 141 -0.30 -3.50 -7.03
CA CYS A 141 0.86 -3.10 -6.23
C CYS A 141 1.49 -1.82 -6.81
N ALA A 142 1.70 -1.75 -8.12
CA ALA A 142 2.29 -0.60 -8.78
C ALA A 142 1.49 0.68 -8.54
N MET A 143 0.17 0.62 -8.71
CA MET A 143 -0.72 1.76 -8.43
C MET A 143 -0.64 2.21 -6.97
N SER A 144 -0.72 1.26 -6.02
CA SER A 144 -0.63 1.57 -4.58
C SER A 144 0.69 2.26 -4.23
N VAL A 145 1.80 1.80 -4.83
CA VAL A 145 3.13 2.38 -4.62
C VAL A 145 3.24 3.76 -5.26
N ILE A 146 2.77 3.94 -6.50
CA ILE A 146 2.79 5.25 -7.18
C ILE A 146 2.01 6.29 -6.38
N ILE A 147 0.79 5.94 -5.95
CA ILE A 147 -0.03 6.81 -5.09
C ILE A 147 0.74 7.17 -3.82
N GLY A 148 1.29 6.17 -3.14
CA GLY A 148 2.06 6.35 -1.93
C GLY A 148 3.26 7.28 -2.11
N VAL A 149 4.07 7.04 -3.14
CA VAL A 149 5.28 7.83 -3.41
C VAL A 149 4.92 9.26 -3.77
N LEU A 150 3.92 9.50 -4.62
CA LEU A 150 3.51 10.86 -4.99
C LEU A 150 3.06 11.69 -3.76
N HIS A 151 2.34 11.07 -2.83
CA HIS A 151 1.84 11.79 -1.64
C HIS A 151 2.88 11.87 -0.50
N PHE A 152 3.72 10.86 -0.32
CA PHE A 152 4.81 10.93 0.67
C PHE A 152 5.94 11.89 0.25
N LEU A 153 6.24 12.01 -1.05
CA LEU A 153 7.20 12.99 -1.56
C LEU A 153 6.72 14.44 -1.43
N LYS A 154 5.40 14.68 -1.35
CA LYS A 154 4.82 15.99 -1.08
C LYS A 154 5.02 16.48 0.36
N GLY A 155 5.70 15.69 1.20
CA GLY A 155 6.21 16.14 2.48
C GLY A 155 5.39 15.73 3.69
N GLU A 156 4.34 14.91 3.57
CA GLU A 156 3.54 14.55 4.75
C GLU A 156 4.32 13.75 5.81
N ILE A 157 5.22 12.85 5.42
CA ILE A 157 6.12 12.17 6.37
C ILE A 157 7.16 13.15 6.94
N LEU A 158 7.63 14.11 6.13
CA LEU A 158 8.61 15.11 6.57
C LEU A 158 7.97 16.14 7.52
N ASN A 159 6.69 16.45 7.34
CA ASN A 159 5.88 17.30 8.21
C ASN A 159 5.63 16.64 9.57
N ILE A 160 5.65 15.31 9.65
CA ILE A 160 5.66 14.57 10.92
C ILE A 160 7.03 14.72 11.61
N SER A 161 8.12 14.87 10.87
CA SER A 161 9.48 14.87 11.45
C SER A 161 10.02 16.25 11.84
N VAL A 162 9.52 17.34 11.28
CA VAL A 162 10.11 18.68 11.45
C VAL A 162 9.18 19.58 12.25
N SER A 163 9.39 19.64 13.56
CA SER A 163 8.60 20.46 14.51
C SER A 163 8.97 21.95 14.48
N ASP A 164 10.16 22.32 13.99
CA ASP A 164 10.72 23.68 14.14
C ASP A 164 10.39 24.68 13.01
N PHE A 165 9.79 24.23 11.90
CA PHE A 165 9.53 25.10 10.74
C PHE A 165 8.11 25.67 10.67
N GLY A 166 7.42 25.91 11.79
CA GLY A 166 6.11 26.59 11.79
C GLY A 166 5.04 25.95 10.87
N MET A 167 5.25 24.70 10.46
CA MET A 167 4.42 23.98 9.51
C MET A 167 3.27 23.30 10.24
N LEU A 168 2.10 23.28 9.59
CA LEU A 168 0.81 22.87 10.15
C LEU A 168 0.93 21.61 11.02
N GLN A 169 0.44 21.69 12.26
CA GLN A 169 0.24 20.52 13.11
C GLN A 169 -0.69 19.54 12.37
N ILE A 170 -0.16 18.38 11.99
CA ILE A 170 -0.95 17.32 11.37
C ILE A 170 -1.93 16.79 12.43
N PRO A 171 -3.25 16.69 12.12
CA PRO A 171 -4.21 16.09 13.03
C PRO A 171 -3.79 14.66 13.42
N PRO A 172 -3.95 14.25 14.69
CA PRO A 172 -3.61 12.89 15.14
C PRO A 172 -4.20 11.76 14.27
N VAL A 173 -5.43 11.96 13.79
CA VAL A 173 -6.12 11.02 12.91
C VAL A 173 -5.41 10.87 11.57
N SER A 174 -4.90 11.97 11.00
CA SER A 174 -4.12 11.95 9.77
C SER A 174 -2.80 11.20 9.95
N ALA A 175 -2.09 11.45 11.05
CA ALA A 175 -0.85 10.74 11.37
C ALA A 175 -1.08 9.21 11.47
N PHE A 176 -2.21 8.79 12.05
CA PHE A 176 -2.60 7.38 12.09
C PHE A 176 -2.79 6.77 10.69
N PHE A 177 -3.55 7.41 9.81
CA PHE A 177 -3.79 6.90 8.45
C PHE A 177 -2.52 6.93 7.58
N VAL A 178 -1.65 7.91 7.77
CA VAL A 178 -0.32 7.97 7.13
C VAL A 178 0.52 6.78 7.57
N GLY A 179 0.59 6.47 8.87
CA GLY A 179 1.32 5.31 9.38
C GLY A 179 0.78 3.97 8.88
N ALA A 180 -0.54 3.81 8.87
CA ALA A 180 -1.19 2.62 8.34
C ALA A 180 -0.91 2.43 6.84
N SER A 181 -1.09 3.49 6.05
CA SER A 181 -0.81 3.48 4.62
C SER A 181 0.66 3.25 4.31
N PHE A 182 1.57 3.77 5.13
CA PHE A 182 3.02 3.57 4.97
C PHE A 182 3.39 2.08 5.01
N LEU A 183 2.96 1.35 6.04
CA LEU A 183 3.21 -0.10 6.11
C LEU A 183 2.60 -0.83 4.92
N TYR A 184 1.40 -0.40 4.51
CA TYR A 184 0.69 -0.99 3.38
C TYR A 184 1.45 -0.82 2.06
N ILE A 185 1.88 0.41 1.75
CA ILE A 185 2.67 0.74 0.57
C ILE A 185 3.98 -0.03 0.59
N LEU A 186 4.66 -0.07 1.74
CA LEU A 186 5.91 -0.79 1.90
C LEU A 186 5.76 -2.30 1.62
N SER A 187 4.64 -2.90 2.04
CA SER A 187 4.34 -4.30 1.71
C SER A 187 4.16 -4.52 0.20
N ASN A 188 3.54 -3.56 -0.50
CA ASN A 188 3.35 -3.62 -1.95
C ASN A 188 4.65 -3.43 -2.73
N ILE A 189 5.56 -2.59 -2.24
CA ILE A 189 6.92 -2.43 -2.80
C ILE A 189 7.65 -3.77 -2.86
N TRP A 190 7.58 -4.57 -1.78
CA TRP A 190 8.22 -5.88 -1.74
C TRP A 190 7.70 -6.84 -2.81
N TYR A 191 6.41 -6.83 -3.13
CA TYR A 191 5.84 -7.66 -4.19
C TYR A 191 6.34 -7.27 -5.58
N ILE A 192 6.53 -5.97 -5.82
CA ILE A 192 7.15 -5.49 -7.07
C ILE A 192 8.60 -5.98 -7.16
N PHE A 193 9.37 -5.82 -6.08
CA PHE A 193 10.77 -6.29 -6.05
C PHE A 193 10.91 -7.80 -6.24
N TYR A 194 9.96 -8.60 -5.73
CA TYR A 194 9.95 -10.06 -5.93
C TYR A 194 9.83 -10.50 -7.39
N MET A 195 9.37 -9.61 -8.28
CA MET A 195 9.28 -9.87 -9.71
C MET A 195 10.57 -9.54 -10.48
N ILE A 196 11.55 -8.90 -9.84
CA ILE A 196 12.82 -8.55 -10.47
C ILE A 196 13.85 -9.69 -10.26
N PRO A 197 14.46 -10.27 -11.31
CA PRO A 197 15.43 -11.37 -11.22
C PRO A 197 16.81 -10.93 -10.69
N VAL A 198 16.86 -10.30 -9.51
CA VAL A 198 18.11 -9.88 -8.87
C VAL A 198 18.78 -11.10 -8.22
N PRO A 199 20.08 -11.36 -8.48
CA PRO A 199 20.81 -12.43 -7.81
C PRO A 199 20.95 -12.11 -6.32
N THR A 200 20.50 -13.03 -5.47
CA THR A 200 20.63 -12.92 -4.00
C THR A 200 21.99 -13.40 -3.50
N SER A 201 22.74 -14.13 -4.34
CA SER A 201 24.09 -14.60 -4.05
C SER A 201 24.93 -14.60 -5.33
N LYS A 202 26.24 -14.35 -5.19
CA LYS A 202 27.21 -14.38 -6.29
C LYS A 202 27.24 -15.72 -7.05
N ARG A 203 26.76 -16.81 -6.44
CA ARG A 203 26.75 -18.17 -7.02
C ARG A 203 25.37 -18.63 -7.50
N GLU A 204 24.38 -17.76 -7.53
CA GLU A 204 23.01 -18.14 -7.88
C GLU A 204 22.81 -18.28 -9.40
N SER A 205 22.44 -19.47 -9.86
CA SER A 205 22.18 -19.71 -11.28
C SER A 205 20.90 -19.01 -11.77
N PHE A 206 20.78 -18.76 -13.07
CA PHE A 206 19.58 -18.16 -13.66
C PHE A 206 18.33 -19.04 -13.44
N SER A 207 18.46 -20.36 -13.54
CA SER A 207 17.36 -21.30 -13.31
C SER A 207 16.78 -21.21 -11.89
N VAL A 208 17.62 -21.02 -10.87
CA VAL A 208 17.17 -20.84 -9.49
C VAL A 208 16.42 -19.50 -9.33
N ARG A 209 16.89 -18.43 -9.98
CA ARG A 209 16.22 -17.13 -9.99
C ARG A 209 14.82 -17.21 -10.60
N ILE A 210 14.69 -17.87 -11.76
CA ILE A 210 13.39 -18.08 -12.41
C ILE A 210 12.46 -18.92 -11.53
N MET A 211 12.98 -19.95 -10.85
CA MET A 211 12.18 -20.74 -9.92
C MET A 211 11.64 -19.90 -8.76
N LYS A 212 12.45 -18.98 -8.21
CA LYS A 212 12.00 -18.04 -7.17
C LYS A 212 10.91 -17.11 -7.70
N ILE A 213 11.10 -16.51 -8.87
CA ILE A 213 10.08 -15.67 -9.51
C ILE A 213 8.79 -16.46 -9.72
N LYS A 214 8.86 -17.72 -10.17
CA LYS A 214 7.67 -18.56 -10.32
C LYS A 214 6.92 -18.77 -9.00
N ARG A 215 7.63 -18.97 -7.89
CA ARG A 215 7.01 -19.05 -6.55
C ARG A 215 6.37 -17.71 -6.15
N HIS A 216 7.01 -16.60 -6.45
CA HIS A 216 6.43 -15.27 -6.21
C HIS A 216 5.21 -15.01 -7.08
N MET A 217 5.23 -15.37 -8.37
CA MET A 217 4.05 -15.30 -9.24
C MET A 217 2.89 -16.13 -8.69
N GLN A 218 3.16 -17.34 -8.18
CA GLN A 218 2.13 -18.16 -7.53
C GLN A 218 1.54 -17.47 -6.30
N LEU A 219 2.39 -16.81 -5.50
CA LEU A 219 1.94 -16.01 -4.37
C LEU A 219 1.02 -14.88 -4.85
N LEU A 220 1.43 -14.07 -5.83
CA LEU A 220 0.61 -12.97 -6.36
C LEU A 220 -0.71 -13.45 -6.96
N ALA A 221 -0.70 -14.54 -7.72
CA ALA A 221 -1.90 -15.15 -8.28
C ALA A 221 -2.87 -15.62 -7.18
N HIS A 222 -2.35 -16.19 -6.08
CA HIS A 222 -3.17 -16.58 -4.93
C HIS A 222 -3.79 -15.38 -4.21
N GLY A 223 -3.14 -14.22 -4.23
CA GLY A 223 -3.72 -12.97 -3.73
C GLY A 223 -4.84 -12.41 -4.60
N TYR A 224 -4.97 -12.85 -5.85
CA TYR A 224 -6.07 -12.44 -6.71
C TYR A 224 -7.29 -13.35 -6.49
N VAL A 225 -8.34 -12.79 -5.90
CA VAL A 225 -9.60 -13.47 -5.65
C VAL A 225 -10.52 -13.26 -6.84
N ARG A 226 -10.85 -14.38 -7.48
CA ARG A 226 -11.84 -14.40 -8.55
C ARG A 226 -13.23 -14.19 -7.97
N GLN A 227 -13.78 -13.01 -8.20
CA GLN A 227 -15.11 -12.63 -7.75
C GLN A 227 -16.17 -13.08 -8.77
N LYS A 228 -17.37 -13.40 -8.29
CA LYS A 228 -18.51 -13.62 -9.18
C LYS A 228 -18.78 -12.32 -9.94
N ASN A 229 -19.02 -12.43 -11.24
CA ASN A 229 -19.27 -11.29 -12.10
C ASN A 229 -20.60 -10.62 -11.68
N ASP A 230 -20.51 -9.51 -10.97
CA ASP A 230 -21.63 -8.66 -10.56
C ASP A 230 -21.54 -7.35 -11.31
N THR A 231 -22.06 -7.38 -12.53
CA THR A 231 -22.05 -6.26 -13.46
C THR A 231 -22.68 -5.01 -12.85
N LEU A 232 -23.78 -5.16 -12.10
CA LEU A 232 -24.50 -4.06 -11.50
C LEU A 232 -23.67 -3.40 -10.38
N GLY A 233 -23.10 -4.20 -9.47
CA GLY A 233 -22.19 -3.70 -8.45
C GLY A 233 -20.97 -2.98 -9.05
N ASN A 234 -20.40 -3.52 -10.12
CA ASN A 234 -19.25 -2.93 -10.80
C ASN A 234 -19.60 -1.58 -11.47
N ILE A 235 -20.77 -1.48 -12.12
CA ILE A 235 -21.27 -0.22 -12.71
C ILE A 235 -21.54 0.83 -11.62
N ILE A 236 -22.17 0.42 -10.51
CA ILE A 236 -22.43 1.31 -9.38
C ILE A 236 -21.13 1.90 -8.86
N ILE A 237 -20.09 1.09 -8.64
CA ILE A 237 -18.78 1.57 -8.18
C ILE A 237 -18.17 2.53 -9.21
N LEU A 238 -18.22 2.19 -10.51
CA LEU A 238 -17.69 3.02 -11.59
C LEU A 238 -18.36 4.39 -11.72
N ILE A 239 -19.64 4.53 -11.31
CA ILE A 239 -20.37 5.79 -11.38
C ILE A 239 -20.26 6.56 -10.06
N ILE A 240 -20.57 5.89 -8.94
CA ILE A 240 -20.66 6.54 -7.62
C ILE A 240 -19.29 7.01 -7.16
N LEU A 241 -18.23 6.21 -7.33
CA LEU A 241 -16.92 6.57 -6.79
C LEU A 241 -16.34 7.83 -7.45
N PRO A 242 -16.35 8.00 -8.80
CA PRO A 242 -15.96 9.27 -9.41
C PRO A 242 -16.83 10.45 -8.98
N VAL A 243 -18.14 10.25 -8.80
CA VAL A 243 -19.04 11.31 -8.30
C VAL A 243 -18.65 11.74 -6.90
N ILE A 244 -18.39 10.79 -5.99
CA ILE A 244 -17.93 11.10 -4.62
C ILE A 244 -16.60 11.85 -4.65
N LEU A 245 -15.63 11.38 -5.45
CA LEU A 245 -14.32 12.03 -5.58
C LEU A 245 -14.44 13.45 -6.18
N PHE A 246 -15.29 13.63 -7.19
CA PHE A 246 -15.55 14.93 -7.80
C PHE A 246 -16.23 15.89 -6.83
N VAL A 247 -17.24 15.42 -6.09
CA VAL A 247 -17.88 16.22 -5.03
C VAL A 247 -16.87 16.60 -3.95
N ASN A 248 -16.02 15.68 -3.51
CA ASN A 248 -14.97 16.01 -2.54
C ASN A 248 -13.97 17.05 -3.09
N TYR A 249 -13.59 16.94 -4.36
CA TYR A 249 -12.72 17.90 -5.04
C TYR A 249 -13.35 19.30 -5.13
N GLN A 250 -14.64 19.39 -5.47
CA GLN A 250 -15.32 20.67 -5.65
C GLN A 250 -15.61 21.40 -4.33
N TYR A 251 -15.95 20.65 -3.28
CA TYR A 251 -16.41 21.22 -2.00
C TYR A 251 -15.38 21.12 -0.87
N ALA A 252 -14.24 20.46 -1.11
CA ALA A 252 -13.15 20.29 -0.14
C ALA A 252 -13.62 19.78 1.24
N PHE A 253 -14.57 18.84 1.27
CA PHE A 253 -15.09 18.28 2.53
C PHE A 253 -13.99 17.63 3.38
N ILE A 254 -13.07 16.91 2.73
CA ILE A 254 -11.91 16.26 3.34
C ILE A 254 -10.70 16.51 2.41
N SER A 255 -9.50 16.68 2.97
CA SER A 255 -8.28 16.80 2.15
C SER A 255 -8.08 15.57 1.26
N SER A 256 -7.62 15.78 0.02
CA SER A 256 -7.36 14.71 -0.95
C SER A 256 -6.44 13.63 -0.36
N ASP A 257 -5.42 14.04 0.40
CA ASP A 257 -4.49 13.15 1.09
C ASP A 257 -5.19 12.22 2.08
N MET A 258 -6.11 12.75 2.89
CA MET A 258 -6.88 11.97 3.86
C MET A 258 -7.78 10.95 3.17
N VAL A 259 -8.44 11.33 2.07
CA VAL A 259 -9.26 10.39 1.28
C VAL A 259 -8.40 9.24 0.74
N ILE A 260 -7.19 9.55 0.25
CA ILE A 260 -6.26 8.57 -0.31
C ILE A 260 -5.76 7.60 0.76
N PHE A 261 -5.24 8.12 1.88
CA PHE A 261 -4.75 7.26 2.96
C PHE A 261 -5.86 6.43 3.60
N PHE A 262 -7.07 7.00 3.70
CA PHE A 262 -8.24 6.28 4.16
C PHE A 262 -8.57 5.10 3.23
N ILE A 263 -8.66 5.33 1.91
CA ILE A 263 -8.94 4.27 0.95
C ILE A 263 -7.85 3.19 0.99
N LEU A 264 -6.57 3.57 0.96
CA LEU A 264 -5.46 2.61 1.00
C LEU A 264 -5.47 1.75 2.28
N THR A 265 -5.77 2.37 3.43
CA THR A 265 -5.87 1.66 4.72
C THR A 265 -7.04 0.69 4.74
N LEU A 266 -8.17 1.04 4.12
CA LEU A 266 -9.38 0.21 4.12
C LEU A 266 -9.35 -0.95 3.13
N ILE A 267 -8.56 -0.89 2.04
CA ILE A 267 -8.54 -1.96 1.04
C ILE A 267 -8.31 -3.36 1.66
N PRO A 268 -7.30 -3.57 2.53
CA PRO A 268 -7.10 -4.86 3.18
C PRO A 268 -8.22 -5.27 4.12
N LEU A 269 -8.91 -4.30 4.73
CA LEU A 269 -10.02 -4.55 5.64
C LEU A 269 -11.24 -5.07 4.86
N VAL A 270 -11.63 -4.35 3.81
CA VAL A 270 -12.80 -4.66 2.99
C VAL A 270 -12.63 -5.99 2.25
N SER A 271 -11.44 -6.27 1.73
CA SER A 271 -11.22 -7.52 1.01
C SER A 271 -11.32 -8.76 1.89
N ARG A 272 -11.13 -8.61 3.20
CA ARG A 272 -11.27 -9.70 4.17
C ARG A 272 -12.70 -9.95 4.58
N PHE A 273 -13.49 -8.90 4.79
CA PHE A 273 -14.92 -9.06 5.11
C PHE A 273 -15.72 -9.59 3.93
N GLY A 274 -15.33 -9.25 2.69
CA GLY A 274 -15.96 -9.80 1.48
C GLY A 274 -15.77 -11.30 1.32
N LEU A 275 -14.60 -11.84 1.68
CA LEU A 275 -14.29 -13.27 1.58
C LEU A 275 -15.16 -14.15 2.49
N ASN A 276 -15.44 -13.68 3.72
CA ASN A 276 -16.25 -14.44 4.68
C ASN A 276 -17.74 -14.54 4.28
N SER A 277 -18.22 -13.66 3.40
CA SER A 277 -19.62 -13.66 2.93
C SER A 277 -19.89 -14.62 1.76
N GLU A 278 -18.84 -15.13 1.11
CA GLU A 278 -18.96 -16.08 0.00
C GLU A 278 -18.79 -17.55 0.44
N GLU A 279 -18.36 -17.79 1.68
CA GLU A 279 -18.24 -19.13 2.29
C GLU A 279 -19.46 -19.55 3.14
N SER A 280 -20.48 -18.69 3.25
CA SER A 280 -21.75 -18.94 3.96
C SER A 280 -22.93 -19.04 3.01
#